data_AF-A0A922EBI6-F1
#
_entry.id   AF-A0A922EBI6-F1
#
_cell.length_a   1.000
_cell.length_b   1.000
_cell.length_c   1.000
_cell.angle_alpha   90.00
_cell.angle_beta   90.00
_cell.angle_gamma   90.00
#
_symmetry.space_group_name_H-M   'P 1'
#
loop_
_entity.id
_entity.type
_entity.pdbx_description
1 polymer ?
#
loop_
_entity_poly.entity_id
_entity_poly.type
_entity_poly.pdbx_seq_one_letter_code
_entity_poly.pdbx_strand_id
1 'polypeptide(L)'
;MAKFYDMDDIITDEEVVSVVFEKAACGVGIDPSSETDSVEVGSKVELPFWLAHELHLRQAVSMNVPTCFDQKTKLEIQADSACVDLRSRCPFFYEFGCKIAPLVGVRTIGPLLLSAFKSSV
;
A
#
# COMPACT_ATOMS: atom_id res chain seq x y z
N MET A 1 0.44 -15.84 -5.12
CA MET A 1 1.26 -16.93 -4.55
C MET A 1 2.62 -16.32 -4.35
N ALA A 2 2.97 -15.96 -3.11
CA ALA A 2 4.22 -15.22 -2.84
C ALA A 2 5.41 -16.07 -3.30
N LYS A 3 6.24 -15.50 -4.17
CA LYS A 3 7.44 -16.13 -4.68
C LYS A 3 8.60 -15.61 -3.85
N PHE A 4 8.89 -16.30 -2.75
CA PHE A 4 9.94 -15.93 -1.79
C PHE A 4 11.34 -15.66 -2.39
N TYR A 5 11.63 -16.11 -3.61
CA TYR A 5 12.91 -15.92 -4.29
C TYR A 5 12.83 -15.00 -5.51
N ASP A 6 11.66 -14.42 -5.79
CA ASP A 6 11.49 -13.45 -6.86
C ASP A 6 11.91 -12.08 -6.33
N MET A 7 12.93 -11.48 -6.96
CA MET A 7 13.49 -10.21 -6.50
C MET A 7 12.46 -9.09 -6.62
N ASP A 8 11.63 -9.12 -7.66
CA ASP A 8 10.59 -8.10 -7.86
C ASP A 8 9.52 -8.17 -6.75
N ASP A 9 9.23 -9.39 -6.27
CA ASP A 9 8.26 -9.63 -5.18
C ASP A 9 8.78 -9.09 -3.84
N ILE A 10 10.08 -9.26 -3.56
CA ILE A 10 10.77 -8.74 -2.37
C ILE A 10 10.81 -7.21 -2.40
N ILE A 11 11.21 -6.62 -3.53
CA ILE A 11 11.33 -5.16 -3.63
C ILE A 11 9.94 -4.51 -3.57
N THR A 12 8.93 -5.13 -4.17
CA THR A 12 7.54 -4.66 -4.05
C THR A 12 7.06 -4.62 -2.59
N ASP A 13 7.53 -5.56 -1.76
CA ASP A 13 7.14 -5.67 -0.36
C ASP A 13 7.82 -4.62 0.55
N GLU A 14 8.88 -3.96 0.08
CA GLU A 14 9.52 -2.84 0.78
C GLU A 14 8.78 -1.50 0.59
N GLU A 15 7.79 -1.43 -0.30
CA GLU A 15 6.99 -0.23 -0.51
C GLU A 15 6.33 0.25 0.80
N VAL A 16 6.40 1.55 1.04
CA VAL A 16 5.89 2.15 2.28
C VAL A 16 4.40 2.43 2.15
N VAL A 17 3.64 1.95 3.13
CA VAL A 17 2.20 2.14 3.22
C VAL A 17 1.80 2.84 4.50
N SER A 18 0.85 3.76 4.37
CA SER A 18 0.24 4.37 5.53
C SER A 18 -0.79 3.44 6.16
N VAL A 19 -0.61 3.17 7.45
CA VAL A 19 -1.55 2.39 8.26
C VAL A 19 -2.05 3.19 9.45
N VAL A 20 -3.19 2.78 9.98
CA VAL A 20 -3.75 3.29 11.24
C VAL A 20 -3.78 2.14 12.24
N PHE A 21 -3.17 2.33 13.41
CA PHE A 21 -3.21 1.33 14.46
C PHE A 21 -4.60 1.25 15.08
N GLU A 22 -5.22 0.07 15.05
CA GLU A 22 -6.50 -0.18 15.71
C GLU A 22 -6.32 -0.66 17.15
N LYS A 23 -5.12 -1.14 17.49
CA LYS A 23 -4.73 -1.58 18.82
C LYS A 23 -3.46 -0.84 19.24
N ALA A 24 -3.39 -0.46 20.52
CA ALA A 24 -2.17 0.10 21.07
C ALA A 24 -1.06 -0.95 21.02
N ALA A 25 0.14 -0.54 20.64
CA ALA A 25 1.30 -1.42 20.53
C ALA A 25 2.48 -0.78 21.26
N CYS A 26 3.05 -1.50 22.23
CA CYS A 26 4.21 -1.03 23.01
C CYS A 26 5.46 -1.83 22.63
N GLY A 27 6.64 -1.22 22.76
CA GLY A 27 7.92 -1.89 22.53
C GLY A 27 8.28 -2.05 21.05
N VAL A 28 7.70 -1.24 20.16
CA VAL A 28 7.75 -1.48 18.71
C VAL A 28 8.78 -0.58 18.01
N GLY A 29 9.23 0.50 18.65
CA GLY A 29 10.26 1.41 18.14
C GLY A 29 9.92 2.05 16.80
N ILE A 30 8.63 2.14 16.46
CA ILE A 30 8.19 2.57 15.12
C ILE A 30 8.22 4.10 14.98
N ASP A 31 7.92 4.83 16.06
CA ASP A 31 8.01 6.29 16.06
C ASP A 31 9.25 6.74 16.86
N PRO A 32 10.34 7.16 16.20
CA PRO A 32 11.54 7.66 16.89
C PRO A 32 11.30 8.99 17.61
N SER A 33 10.16 9.66 17.36
CA SER A 33 9.79 10.93 17.97
C SER A 33 8.99 10.77 19.25
N SER A 34 8.50 9.56 19.54
CA SER A 34 7.68 9.30 20.71
C SER A 34 8.56 9.11 21.95
N GLU A 35 8.31 9.89 23.00
CA GLU A 35 9.02 9.77 24.29
C GLU A 35 8.72 8.45 24.99
N THR A 36 7.56 7.85 24.69
CA THR A 36 7.15 6.53 25.12
C THR A 36 7.22 5.58 23.93
N ASP A 37 7.89 4.44 24.07
CA ASP A 37 7.97 3.39 23.04
C ASP A 37 6.61 2.67 22.88
N SER A 38 5.59 3.42 22.48
CA SER A 38 4.21 2.98 22.37
C SER A 38 3.48 3.77 21.30
N VAL A 39 2.76 3.05 20.44
CA VAL A 39 1.85 3.60 19.45
C VAL A 39 0.43 3.52 20.00
N GLU A 40 -0.26 4.65 20.04
CA GLU A 40 -1.65 4.73 20.50
C GLU A 40 -2.64 4.22 19.44
N VAL A 41 -3.85 3.91 19.89
CA VAL A 41 -4.95 3.58 18.97
C VAL A 41 -5.30 4.82 18.16
N GLY A 42 -5.44 4.66 16.85
CA GLY A 42 -5.73 5.74 15.90
C GLY A 42 -4.49 6.44 15.35
N SER A 43 -3.28 6.11 15.85
CA SER A 43 -2.05 6.68 15.31
C SER A 43 -1.83 6.24 13.86
N LYS A 44 -1.59 7.22 13.00
CA LYS A 44 -1.24 7.01 11.59
C LYS A 44 0.27 6.91 11.47
N VAL A 45 0.73 5.79 10.93
CA VAL A 45 2.16 5.48 10.82
C VAL A 45 2.47 4.94 9.44
N GLU A 46 3.68 5.19 8.97
CA GLU A 46 4.17 4.65 7.70
C GLU A 46 5.02 3.41 7.98
N LEU A 47 4.64 2.28 7.38
CA LEU A 47 5.30 1.00 7.57
C LEU A 47 5.60 0.37 6.21
N PRO A 48 6.67 -0.44 6.09
CA PRO A 48 6.86 -1.31 4.94
C PRO A 48 5.66 -2.24 4.75
N PHE A 49 5.29 -2.50 3.49
CA PHE A 49 4.12 -3.30 3.15
C PHE A 49 4.15 -4.71 3.77
N TRP A 50 5.31 -5.38 3.77
CA TRP A 50 5.45 -6.70 4.39
C TRP A 50 5.02 -6.72 5.87
N LEU A 51 5.36 -5.68 6.63
CA LEU A 51 5.03 -5.57 8.05
C LEU A 51 3.57 -5.15 8.23
N ALA A 52 3.11 -4.18 7.45
CA ALA A 52 1.73 -3.73 7.45
C ALA A 52 0.76 -4.88 7.14
N HIS A 53 1.11 -5.71 6.17
CA HIS A 53 0.35 -6.90 5.78
C HIS A 53 0.20 -7.88 6.96
N GLU A 54 1.30 -8.25 7.61
CA GLU A 54 1.28 -9.15 8.77
C GLU A 54 0.47 -8.59 9.95
N LEU A 55 0.59 -7.29 10.22
CA LEU A 55 -0.17 -6.63 11.29
C LEU A 55 -1.66 -6.54 10.96
N HIS A 56 -2.02 -6.34 9.70
CA HIS A 56 -3.40 -6.30 9.26
C HIS A 56 -4.09 -7.66 9.36
N LEU A 57 -3.39 -8.75 8.99
CA LEU A 57 -3.89 -10.12 9.20
C LEU A 57 -4.19 -10.42 10.67
N ARG A 58 -3.47 -9.80 11.60
CA ARG A 58 -3.69 -9.90 13.05
C ARG A 58 -4.74 -8.91 13.59
N GLN A 59 -5.39 -8.14 12.71
CA GLN A 59 -6.33 -7.09 13.06
C GLN A 59 -5.72 -6.10 14.07
N ALA A 60 -4.46 -5.74 13.87
CA ALA A 60 -3.76 -4.75 14.68
C ALA A 60 -3.74 -3.37 14.00
N VAL A 61 -3.78 -3.35 12.66
CA VAL A 61 -3.74 -2.14 11.86
C VAL A 61 -4.72 -2.19 10.69
N SER A 62 -5.20 -1.02 10.28
CA SER A 62 -5.98 -0.80 9.07
C SER A 62 -5.11 -0.11 8.02
N MET A 63 -5.07 -0.63 6.80
CA MET A 63 -4.30 -0.05 5.70
C MET A 63 -5.10 1.06 5.01
N ASN A 64 -4.49 2.23 4.85
CA ASN A 64 -5.04 3.27 3.99
C ASN A 64 -4.73 2.98 2.52
N VAL A 65 -5.53 3.56 1.62
CA VAL A 65 -5.23 3.53 0.19
C VAL A 65 -3.92 4.30 -0.06
N PRO A 66 -2.88 3.67 -0.64
CA PRO A 66 -1.65 4.35 -1.01
C PRO A 66 -1.92 5.48 -2.00
N THR A 67 -1.06 6.50 -1.99
CA THR A 67 -1.20 7.68 -2.87
C THR A 67 -1.17 7.31 -4.36
N CYS A 68 -0.50 6.22 -4.73
CA CYS A 68 -0.49 5.71 -6.10
C CYS A 68 -1.85 5.15 -6.56
N PHE A 69 -2.79 4.87 -5.65
CA PHE A 69 -4.15 4.44 -5.95
C PHE A 69 -5.22 5.44 -5.50
N ASP A 70 -4.81 6.67 -5.21
CA ASP A 70 -5.74 7.71 -4.78
C ASP A 70 -6.72 8.11 -5.89
N GLN A 71 -7.74 8.89 -5.51
CA GLN A 71 -8.76 9.32 -6.45
C GLN A 71 -8.19 10.21 -7.57
N LYS A 72 -7.11 10.96 -7.31
CA LYS A 72 -6.44 11.79 -8.32
C LYS A 72 -5.82 10.94 -9.41
N THR A 73 -4.99 9.98 -9.03
CA THR A 73 -4.32 9.05 -9.94
C THR A 73 -5.35 8.24 -10.75
N LYS A 74 -6.46 7.86 -10.11
CA LYS A 74 -7.59 7.24 -10.81
C LYS A 74 -8.21 8.13 -11.89
N LEU A 75 -8.42 9.41 -11.62
CA LEU A 75 -8.95 10.35 -12.62
C LEU A 75 -7.95 10.60 -13.75
N GLU A 76 -6.65 10.70 -13.44
CA GLU A 76 -5.58 10.83 -14.43
C GLU A 76 -5.56 9.62 -15.39
N ILE A 77 -5.61 8.40 -14.86
CA ILE A 77 -5.66 7.15 -15.64
C ILE A 77 -6.95 7.05 -16.48
N GLN A 78 -8.08 7.50 -15.94
CA GLN A 78 -9.37 7.50 -16.66
C GLN A 78 -9.41 8.53 -17.80
N ALA A 79 -8.69 9.64 -17.67
CA ALA A 79 -8.61 10.66 -18.70
C ALA A 79 -7.74 10.20 -19.86
N ASP A 80 -6.50 9.78 -19.57
CA ASP A 80 -5.58 9.20 -20.53
C ASP A 80 -4.43 8.49 -19.80
N SER A 81 -4.50 7.17 -19.71
CA SER A 81 -3.46 6.42 -19.00
C SER A 81 -2.11 6.42 -19.72
N ALA A 82 -2.06 6.66 -21.04
CA ALA A 82 -0.79 6.70 -21.78
C ALA A 82 0.04 7.93 -21.38
N CYS A 83 -0.61 8.98 -20.86
CA CYS A 83 0.02 10.18 -20.35
C CYS A 83 0.40 10.09 -18.85
N VAL A 84 0.06 9.00 -18.16
CA VAL A 84 0.37 8.82 -16.74
C VAL A 84 1.64 8.00 -16.59
N ASP A 85 2.68 8.60 -16.03
CA ASP A 85 3.89 7.87 -15.64
C ASP A 85 3.64 7.06 -14.36
N LEU A 86 3.20 5.82 -14.53
CA LEU A 86 2.94 4.91 -13.41
C LEU A 86 4.22 4.54 -12.64
N ARG A 87 5.36 4.46 -13.35
CA ARG A 87 6.63 4.01 -12.77
C ARG A 87 7.18 5.02 -11.77
N SER A 88 7.05 6.33 -12.04
CA SER A 88 7.45 7.36 -11.07
C SER A 88 6.54 7.43 -9.85
N ARG A 89 5.29 6.95 -9.95
CA ARG A 89 4.35 6.90 -8.82
C ARG A 89 4.52 5.64 -7.96
N CYS A 90 4.73 4.50 -8.59
CA CYS A 90 4.98 3.22 -7.94
C CYS A 90 5.70 2.30 -8.94
N PRO A 91 7.00 1.98 -8.72
CA PRO A 91 7.76 1.13 -9.63
C PRO A 91 7.09 -0.23 -9.91
N PHE A 92 6.39 -0.77 -8.92
CA PHE A 92 5.69 -2.06 -9.00
C PHE A 92 4.16 -1.90 -9.01
N PHE A 93 3.65 -0.84 -9.64
CA PHE A 93 2.22 -0.45 -9.62
C PHE A 93 1.22 -1.60 -9.78
N TYR A 94 1.42 -2.48 -10.77
CA TYR A 94 0.50 -3.59 -11.01
C TYR A 94 0.58 -4.69 -9.95
N GLU A 95 1.80 -5.10 -9.58
CA GLU A 95 2.02 -6.18 -8.61
C GLU A 95 1.62 -5.75 -7.21
N PHE A 96 2.06 -4.56 -6.80
CA PHE A 96 1.65 -3.91 -5.57
C PHE A 96 0.14 -3.72 -5.49
N GLY A 97 -0.49 -3.26 -6.58
CA GLY A 97 -1.93 -3.11 -6.68
C GLY A 97 -2.70 -4.41 -6.49
N CYS A 98 -2.20 -5.52 -7.05
CA CYS A 98 -2.80 -6.84 -6.87
C CYS A 98 -2.70 -7.33 -5.41
N LYS A 99 -1.58 -7.06 -4.74
CA LYS A 99 -1.35 -7.42 -3.34
C LYS A 99 -2.23 -6.60 -2.38
N ILE A 100 -2.37 -5.31 -2.63
CA ILE A 100 -3.06 -4.40 -1.69
C ILE A 100 -4.57 -4.31 -1.89
N ALA A 101 -5.06 -4.55 -3.12
CA ALA A 101 -6.49 -4.56 -3.42
C ALA A 101 -7.37 -5.41 -2.47
N PRO A 102 -7.01 -6.65 -2.10
CA PRO A 102 -7.80 -7.44 -1.15
C PRO A 102 -7.73 -6.93 0.30
N LEU A 103 -6.73 -6.12 0.66
CA LEU A 103 -6.44 -5.71 2.03
C LEU A 103 -7.16 -4.40 2.41
N VAL A 104 -7.23 -3.44 1.49
CA VAL A 104 -7.78 -2.10 1.77
C VAL A 104 -9.32 -2.06 1.62
N GLY A 105 -9.96 -3.15 1.20
CA GLY A 105 -11.43 -3.26 1.07
C GLY A 105 -12.03 -2.39 -0.04
N VAL A 106 -11.21 -1.59 -0.74
CA VAL A 106 -11.63 -0.69 -1.81
C VAL A 106 -11.69 -1.44 -3.14
N ARG A 107 -12.90 -1.78 -3.57
CA ARG A 107 -13.16 -2.53 -4.83
C ARG A 107 -12.79 -1.77 -6.11
N THR A 108 -12.26 -0.55 -6.04
CA THR A 108 -11.93 0.26 -7.22
C THR A 108 -10.52 0.03 -7.75
N ILE A 109 -9.62 -0.58 -6.97
CA ILE A 109 -8.22 -0.80 -7.38
C ILE A 109 -8.16 -1.78 -8.56
N GLY A 110 -8.87 -2.91 -8.50
CA GLY A 110 -8.90 -3.90 -9.59
C GLY A 110 -9.32 -3.30 -10.96
N PRO A 111 -10.48 -2.61 -11.04
CA PRO A 111 -10.88 -1.91 -12.27
C PRO A 111 -9.89 -0.84 -12.73
N LEU A 112 -9.24 -0.14 -11.80
CA LEU A 112 -8.22 0.86 -12.11
C LEU A 112 -7.00 0.24 -12.79
N LEU A 113 -6.48 -0.86 -12.23
CA LEU A 113 -5.38 -1.61 -12.81
C LEU A 113 -5.72 -2.10 -14.23
N LEU A 114 -6.95 -2.60 -14.42
CA LEU A 114 -7.42 -3.05 -15.73
C LEU A 114 -7.53 -1.90 -16.74
N SER A 115 -8.03 -0.74 -16.34
CA SER A 115 -8.09 0.43 -17.23
C SER A 115 -6.69 0.91 -17.62
N ALA A 116 -5.76 0.99 -16.66
CA ALA A 116 -4.39 1.38 -16.92
C ALA A 116 -3.69 0.40 -17.87
N PHE A 117 -3.93 -0.90 -17.70
CA PHE A 117 -3.35 -1.94 -18.56
C PHE A 117 -3.89 -1.88 -20.00
N LYS A 118 -5.21 -1.77 -20.17
CA LYS A 118 -5.85 -1.77 -21.50
C LYS A 118 -5.43 -0.60 -22.38
N SER A 119 -5.14 0.54 -21.78
CA SER A 119 -4.76 1.75 -22.51
C SER A 119 -3.24 1.85 -22.74
N SER A 120 -2.44 0.92 -22.19
CA SER A 120 -0.99 0.83 -22.39
C SER A 120 -0.58 -0.18 -23.48
N VAL A 121 -1.56 -0.86 -24.11
CA VAL A 121 -1.39 -1.82 -25.22
C VAL A 121 -2.02 -1.25 -26.48
#